data_AF-A0A942I0A3-F1
#
_entry.id   AF-A0A942I0A3-F1
#
_cell.length_a   1.000
_cell.length_b   1.000
_cell.length_c   1.000
_cell.angle_alpha   90.00
_cell.angle_beta   90.00
_cell.angle_gamma   90.00
#
_symmetry.space_group_name_H-M   'P 1'
#
loop_
_entity.id
_entity.type
_entity.pdbx_description
1 polymer ?
#
loop_
_entity_poly.entity_id
_entity_poly.type
_entity_poly.pdbx_seq_one_letter_code
_entity_poly.pdbx_strand_id
1 'polypeptide(L)'
;MKDFESFLESGHAQLAPEALDNLKKEIFPSLSRVAIKLGLVHLVSSFLTLMACPQFGLRLFFNGHGLMHYFMKAGSVACFGFCGAFYLGTTFWIAKFVFGEFEWSVLKKNSVLSLGTVALASLGAFAMLNSRELTFEVGFVWLLGAIVSATIPLLTQVRHRPLLKI
;
A
#
# COMPACT_ATOMS: atom_id res chain seq x y z
N MET A 1 30.91 -15.77 -10.09
CA MET A 1 30.80 -17.08 -10.78
C MET A 1 31.69 -18.11 -10.12
N LYS A 2 32.98 -17.80 -9.89
CA LYS A 2 33.90 -18.62 -9.07
C LYS A 2 33.38 -19.00 -7.67
N ASP A 3 32.64 -18.10 -7.01
CA ASP A 3 32.06 -18.40 -5.69
C ASP A 3 31.01 -19.53 -5.75
N PHE A 4 30.22 -19.57 -6.83
CA PHE A 4 29.18 -20.59 -7.02
C PHE A 4 29.80 -21.96 -7.34
N GLU A 5 30.87 -21.98 -8.15
CA GLU A 5 31.64 -23.20 -8.43
C GLU A 5 32.34 -23.72 -7.17
N SER A 6 32.94 -22.84 -6.36
CA SER A 6 33.56 -23.22 -5.08
C SER A 6 32.55 -23.80 -4.08
N PHE A 7 31.30 -23.33 -4.14
CA PHE A 7 30.22 -23.85 -3.31
C PHE A 7 29.79 -25.25 -3.74
N LEU A 8 29.72 -25.52 -5.05
CA LEU A 8 29.40 -26.85 -5.60
C LEU A 8 30.51 -27.87 -5.32
N GLU A 9 31.78 -27.46 -5.39
CA GLU A 9 32.93 -28.33 -5.11
C GLU A 9 33.10 -28.66 -3.62
N SER A 10 32.59 -27.83 -2.71
CA SER A 10 32.74 -28.01 -1.25
C SER A 10 31.97 -29.20 -0.65
N GLY A 11 31.22 -29.98 -1.45
CA GLY A 11 30.49 -31.16 -0.97
C GLY A 11 29.31 -30.86 -0.02
N HIS A 12 29.06 -29.59 0.31
CA HIS A 12 27.91 -29.12 1.08
C HIS A 12 26.59 -29.07 0.27
N ALA A 13 26.53 -29.76 -0.86
CA ALA A 13 25.41 -29.77 -1.82
C ALA A 13 24.12 -30.46 -1.31
N GLN A 14 24.06 -30.85 -0.04
CA GLN A 14 22.80 -31.10 0.65
C GLN A 14 22.39 -29.82 1.37
N LEU A 15 21.81 -28.87 0.63
CA LEU A 15 20.99 -27.84 1.28
C LEU A 15 19.97 -28.58 2.14
N ALA A 16 20.01 -28.34 3.46
CA ALA A 16 19.00 -28.86 4.35
C ALA A 16 17.62 -28.58 3.73
N PRO A 17 16.71 -29.57 3.67
CA PRO A 17 15.42 -29.39 3.01
C PRO A 17 14.66 -28.16 3.54
N GLU A 18 14.91 -27.78 4.79
CA GLU A 18 14.45 -26.56 5.43
C GLU A 18 14.98 -25.27 4.79
N ALA A 19 16.28 -25.19 4.46
CA ALA A 19 16.87 -24.03 3.79
C ALA A 19 16.31 -23.85 2.36
N LEU A 20 16.07 -24.96 1.65
CA LEU A 20 15.45 -24.93 0.33
C LEU A 20 13.98 -24.52 0.39
N ASP A 21 13.23 -24.99 1.39
CA ASP A 21 11.82 -24.62 1.59
C ASP A 21 11.67 -23.13 1.94
N ASN A 22 12.54 -22.61 2.81
CA ASN A 22 12.59 -21.18 3.15
C ASN A 22 12.91 -20.32 1.93
N LEU A 23 13.87 -20.74 1.08
CA LEU A 23 14.19 -20.03 -0.15
C LEU A 23 13.01 -20.01 -1.13
N LYS A 24 12.31 -21.15 -1.30
CA LYS A 24 11.11 -21.23 -2.16
C LYS A 24 10.00 -20.28 -1.68
N LYS A 25 9.75 -20.22 -0.37
CA LYS A 25 8.77 -19.31 0.23
C LYS A 25 9.11 -17.84 0.03
N GLU A 26 10.40 -17.50 -0.01
CA GLU A 26 10.87 -16.13 -0.21
C GLU A 26 10.78 -15.70 -1.68
N ILE A 27 11.17 -16.58 -2.61
CA ILE A 27 11.14 -16.30 -4.05
C ILE A 27 9.71 -16.32 -4.63
N PHE A 28 8.83 -17.17 -4.07
CA PHE A 28 7.45 -17.34 -4.51
C PHE A 28 6.45 -17.00 -3.40
N PRO A 29 6.32 -15.71 -3.03
CA PRO A 29 5.38 -15.31 -1.99
C PRO A 29 3.95 -15.60 -2.45
N SER A 30 3.15 -16.19 -1.56
CA SER A 30 1.75 -16.48 -1.85
C SER A 30 0.93 -15.19 -1.94
N LEU A 31 -0.02 -15.15 -2.90
CA LEU A 31 -0.86 -13.97 -3.12
C LEU A 31 -1.64 -13.58 -1.85
N SER A 32 -2.12 -14.57 -1.08
CA SER A 32 -2.84 -14.32 0.16
C SER A 32 -1.96 -13.67 1.22
N ARG A 33 -0.68 -14.07 1.35
CA ARG A 33 0.26 -13.44 2.28
C ARG A 33 0.51 -11.98 1.90
N VAL A 34 0.74 -11.72 0.61
CA VAL A 34 0.91 -10.36 0.05
C VAL A 34 -0.35 -9.51 0.31
N ALA A 35 -1.54 -10.06 0.09
CA ALA A 35 -2.81 -9.36 0.30
C ALA A 35 -3.07 -9.03 1.77
N ILE A 36 -2.84 -9.98 2.69
CA ILE A 36 -2.98 -9.76 4.14
C ILE A 36 -2.00 -8.67 4.60
N LYS A 37 -0.74 -8.76 4.17
CA LYS A 37 0.29 -7.76 4.51
C LYS A 37 -0.09 -6.38 3.97
N LEU A 38 -0.67 -6.30 2.76
CA LEU A 38 -1.16 -5.05 2.18
C LEU A 38 -2.33 -4.50 2.99
N GLY A 39 -3.27 -5.36 3.39
CA GLY A 39 -4.38 -4.98 4.26
C GLY A 39 -3.91 -4.40 5.59
N LEU A 40 -2.91 -5.02 6.23
CA LEU A 40 -2.33 -4.51 7.48
C LEU A 40 -1.63 -3.16 7.29
N VAL A 41 -0.81 -3.03 6.25
CA VAL A 41 -0.18 -1.74 5.91
C VAL A 41 -1.23 -0.68 5.63
N HIS A 42 -2.29 -1.03 4.92
CA HIS A 42 -3.39 -0.13 4.64
C HIS A 42 -4.11 0.29 5.91
N LEU A 43 -4.44 -0.61 6.83
CA LEU A 43 -5.08 -0.26 8.10
C LEU A 43 -4.24 0.73 8.92
N VAL A 44 -2.93 0.48 9.03
CA VAL A 44 -2.01 1.38 9.72
C VAL A 44 -1.92 2.73 8.99
N SER A 45 -1.77 2.71 7.67
CA SER A 45 -1.73 3.94 6.87
C SER A 45 -3.03 4.73 7.02
N SER A 46 -4.18 4.08 6.98
CA SER A 46 -5.51 4.68 7.10
C SER A 46 -5.70 5.34 8.46
N PHE A 47 -5.22 4.70 9.53
CA PHE A 47 -5.19 5.32 10.85
C PHE A 47 -4.36 6.61 10.85
N LEU A 48 -3.14 6.57 10.30
CA LEU A 48 -2.24 7.72 10.24
C LEU A 48 -2.79 8.86 9.37
N THR A 49 -3.34 8.52 8.19
CA THR A 49 -3.85 9.52 7.24
C THR A 49 -5.15 10.14 7.75
N LEU A 50 -6.07 9.38 8.37
CA LEU A 50 -7.29 9.94 8.97
C LEU A 50 -7.02 10.78 10.21
N MET A 51 -5.93 10.51 10.93
CA MET A 51 -5.46 11.40 12.00
C MET A 51 -4.99 12.76 11.46
N ALA A 52 -4.29 12.76 10.32
CA ALA A 52 -3.75 13.98 9.72
C ALA A 52 -4.78 14.75 8.86
N CYS A 53 -5.63 14.02 8.15
CA CYS A 53 -6.61 14.51 7.20
C CYS A 53 -7.95 13.79 7.41
N PRO A 54 -8.79 14.28 8.33
CA PRO A 54 -10.16 13.80 8.45
C PRO A 54 -10.87 13.94 7.10
N GLN A 55 -11.53 12.88 6.63
CA GLN A 55 -12.28 12.88 5.36
C GLN A 55 -13.60 12.12 5.55
N PHE A 56 -14.63 12.48 4.79
CA PHE A 56 -15.98 11.88 4.88
C PHE A 56 -16.60 11.91 6.27
N GLY A 57 -16.32 12.96 7.04
CA GLY A 57 -16.80 13.11 8.42
C GLY A 57 -16.18 12.11 9.41
N LEU A 58 -15.23 11.29 8.99
CA LEU A 58 -14.50 10.39 9.88
C LEU A 58 -13.32 11.13 10.51
N ARG A 59 -13.34 11.15 11.84
CA ARG A 59 -12.34 11.79 12.67
C ARG A 59 -12.00 10.88 13.82
N LEU A 60 -10.71 10.60 13.99
CA LEU A 60 -10.24 9.68 15.03
C LEU A 60 -10.08 10.41 16.37
N PHE A 61 -9.00 11.19 16.57
CA PHE A 61 -8.67 11.71 17.91
C PHE A 61 -8.27 13.20 18.00
N PHE A 62 -7.79 13.85 16.93
CA PHE A 62 -7.27 15.21 17.02
C PHE A 62 -8.34 16.29 16.80
N ASN A 63 -8.33 17.35 17.62
CA ASN A 63 -9.13 18.57 17.45
C ASN A 63 -8.55 19.48 16.37
N GLY A 64 -9.17 19.49 15.19
CA GLY A 64 -8.82 20.37 14.08
C GLY A 64 -9.18 19.78 12.71
N HIS A 65 -9.18 20.64 11.69
CA HIS A 65 -9.35 20.24 10.28
C HIS A 65 -8.03 19.73 9.65
N GLY A 66 -6.90 19.81 10.35
CA GLY A 66 -5.62 19.24 9.92
C GLY A 66 -5.23 19.62 8.48
N LEU A 67 -4.77 18.64 7.71
CA LEU A 67 -4.39 18.80 6.31
C LEU A 67 -5.58 19.18 5.41
N MET A 68 -6.80 18.75 5.78
CA MET A 68 -8.02 19.08 5.05
C MET A 68 -8.24 20.60 4.99
N HIS A 69 -7.90 21.35 6.04
CA HIS A 69 -8.02 22.83 6.02
C HIS A 69 -7.18 23.46 4.91
N TYR A 70 -5.98 22.93 4.67
CA TYR A 70 -5.08 23.42 3.62
C TYR A 70 -5.60 23.03 2.24
N PHE A 71 -6.06 21.79 2.08
CA PHE A 71 -6.61 21.32 0.81
C PHE A 71 -7.90 22.05 0.41
N MET A 72 -8.73 22.42 1.40
CA MET A 72 -9.95 23.20 1.16
C MET A 72 -9.66 24.61 0.60
N LYS A 73 -8.46 25.17 0.78
CA LYS A 73 -8.07 26.44 0.13
C LYS A 73 -8.02 26.34 -1.39
N ALA A 74 -7.79 25.15 -1.94
CA ALA A 74 -7.84 24.88 -3.36
C ALA A 74 -9.27 24.61 -3.89
N GLY A 75 -10.27 24.57 -3.01
CA GLY A 75 -11.66 24.26 -3.32
C GLY A 75 -12.09 22.88 -2.82
N SER A 76 -13.40 22.69 -2.63
CA SER A 76 -13.98 21.46 -2.08
C SER A 76 -13.71 20.24 -2.97
N VAL A 77 -13.87 20.38 -4.29
CA VAL A 77 -13.61 19.30 -5.26
C VAL A 77 -12.14 18.89 -5.23
N ALA A 78 -11.23 19.86 -5.30
CA ALA A 78 -9.79 19.59 -5.23
C ALA A 78 -9.39 18.93 -3.91
N CYS A 79 -10.03 19.33 -2.79
CA CYS A 79 -9.80 18.72 -1.50
C CYS A 79 -10.05 17.22 -1.50
N PHE A 80 -11.17 16.75 -2.08
CA PHE A 80 -11.45 15.32 -2.15
C PHE A 80 -10.42 14.55 -2.98
N GLY A 81 -9.97 15.13 -4.10
CA GLY A 81 -8.90 14.56 -4.91
C GLY A 81 -7.58 14.45 -4.12
N PHE A 82 -7.16 15.52 -3.44
CA PHE A 82 -5.96 15.50 -2.61
C PHE A 82 -6.06 14.57 -1.42
N CYS A 83 -7.24 14.44 -0.81
CA CYS A 83 -7.51 13.49 0.25
C CYS A 83 -7.34 12.04 -0.23
N GLY A 84 -7.91 11.70 -1.39
CA GLY A 84 -7.72 10.38 -2.00
C GLY A 84 -6.27 10.09 -2.38
N ALA A 85 -5.60 11.09 -2.97
CA ALA A 85 -4.17 11.02 -3.29
C ALA A 85 -3.33 10.76 -2.04
N PHE A 86 -3.53 11.53 -0.98
CA PHE A 86 -2.81 11.36 0.28
C PHE A 86 -3.10 10.01 0.92
N TYR A 87 -4.35 9.56 0.90
CA TYR A 87 -4.78 8.32 1.57
C TYR A 87 -4.18 7.06 0.94
N LEU A 88 -4.38 6.84 -0.37
CA LEU A 88 -3.79 5.67 -1.04
C LEU A 88 -2.32 5.87 -1.37
N GLY A 89 -1.88 7.08 -1.68
CA GLY A 89 -0.47 7.39 -1.88
C GLY A 89 0.37 6.96 -0.69
N THR A 90 -0.03 7.36 0.52
CA THR A 90 0.66 6.96 1.76
C THR A 90 0.64 5.45 1.96
N THR A 91 -0.48 4.78 1.66
CA THR A 91 -0.58 3.31 1.75
C THR A 91 0.47 2.62 0.88
N PHE A 92 0.55 2.99 -0.40
CA PHE A 92 1.47 2.34 -1.34
C PHE A 92 2.93 2.75 -1.13
N TRP A 93 3.18 3.97 -0.63
CA TRP A 93 4.51 4.37 -0.18
C TRP A 93 4.99 3.54 0.99
N ILE A 94 4.18 3.39 2.05
CA ILE A 94 4.52 2.53 3.18
C ILE A 94 4.69 1.08 2.71
N ALA A 95 3.78 0.57 1.86
CA ALA A 95 3.87 -0.78 1.33
C ALA A 95 5.20 -1.02 0.60
N LYS A 96 5.66 -0.06 -0.22
CA LYS A 96 6.94 -0.15 -0.90
C LYS A 96 8.13 -0.31 0.06
N PHE A 97 8.08 0.32 1.24
CA PHE A 97 9.13 0.23 2.26
C PHE A 97 9.04 -1.03 3.15
N VAL A 98 7.85 -1.62 3.26
CA VAL A 98 7.58 -2.79 4.12
C VAL A 98 7.70 -4.12 3.35
N PHE A 99 7.45 -4.12 2.05
CA PHE A 99 7.45 -5.33 1.22
C PHE A 99 8.86 -5.69 0.75
N GLY A 100 9.15 -7.00 0.69
CA GLY A 100 10.37 -7.52 0.06
C GLY A 100 10.33 -7.40 -1.48
N GLU A 101 11.49 -7.58 -2.15
CA GLU A 101 11.61 -7.43 -3.61
C GLU A 101 10.61 -8.34 -4.37
N PHE A 102 10.45 -9.60 -3.95
CA PHE A 102 9.53 -10.56 -4.58
C PHE A 102 8.06 -10.24 -4.30
N GLU A 103 7.71 -9.89 -3.05
CA GLU A 103 6.34 -9.51 -2.68
C GLU A 103 5.89 -8.25 -3.44
N TRP A 104 6.78 -7.27 -3.54
CA TRP A 104 6.55 -6.05 -4.31
C TRP A 104 6.37 -6.33 -5.80
N SER A 105 7.13 -7.30 -6.35
CA SER A 105 6.96 -7.74 -7.73
C SER A 105 5.56 -8.32 -7.99
N VAL A 106 5.04 -9.14 -7.06
CA VAL A 106 3.67 -9.68 -7.15
C VAL A 106 2.64 -8.54 -7.13
N LEU A 107 2.83 -7.55 -6.26
CA LEU A 107 1.92 -6.41 -6.15
C LEU A 107 1.95 -5.52 -7.40
N LYS A 108 3.13 -5.27 -7.99
CA LYS A 108 3.23 -4.55 -9.28
C LYS A 108 2.56 -5.29 -10.43
N LYS A 109 2.75 -6.62 -10.51
CA LYS A 109 2.13 -7.46 -11.55
C LYS A 109 0.60 -7.43 -11.47
N ASN A 110 0.04 -7.31 -10.27
CA ASN A 110 -1.40 -7.25 -10.01
C ASN A 110 -1.87 -5.86 -9.58
N SER A 111 -1.17 -4.81 -10.02
CA SER A 111 -1.33 -3.44 -9.50
C SER A 111 -2.76 -2.92 -9.61
N VAL A 112 -3.42 -3.14 -10.75
CA VAL A 112 -4.82 -2.74 -10.97
C VAL A 112 -5.74 -3.41 -9.95
N LEU A 113 -5.58 -4.70 -9.72
CA LEU A 113 -6.40 -5.44 -8.76
C LEU A 113 -6.11 -4.97 -7.33
N SER A 114 -4.84 -4.88 -6.93
CA SER A 114 -4.46 -4.43 -5.59
C SER A 114 -4.95 -3.00 -5.31
N LEU A 115 -4.75 -2.07 -6.25
CA LEU A 115 -5.23 -0.69 -6.13
C LEU A 115 -6.75 -0.65 -6.10
N GLY A 116 -7.41 -1.32 -7.04
CA GLY A 116 -8.87 -1.36 -7.12
C GLY A 116 -9.50 -1.94 -5.86
N THR A 117 -8.99 -3.06 -5.34
CA THR A 117 -9.48 -3.67 -4.10
C THR A 117 -9.29 -2.72 -2.92
N VAL A 118 -8.13 -2.11 -2.74
CA VAL A 118 -7.89 -1.21 -1.60
C VAL A 118 -8.74 0.06 -1.73
N ALA A 119 -8.86 0.64 -2.92
CA ALA A 119 -9.68 1.82 -3.16
C ALA A 119 -11.18 1.55 -2.91
N LEU A 120 -11.71 0.47 -3.47
CA LEU A 120 -13.11 0.10 -3.31
C LEU A 120 -13.42 -0.34 -1.87
N ALA A 121 -12.52 -1.06 -1.21
CA ALA A 121 -12.67 -1.39 0.20
C ALA A 121 -12.69 -0.12 1.08
N SER A 122 -11.86 0.87 0.76
CA SER A 122 -11.83 2.16 1.47
C SER A 122 -13.13 2.93 1.28
N LEU A 123 -13.58 3.11 0.03
CA LEU A 123 -14.83 3.79 -0.27
C LEU A 123 -16.03 3.05 0.32
N GLY A 124 -16.03 1.71 0.28
CA GLY A 124 -17.04 0.88 0.93
C GLY A 124 -17.07 1.08 2.44
N ALA A 125 -15.90 1.12 3.10
CA ALA A 125 -15.81 1.41 4.53
C ALA A 125 -16.31 2.82 4.86
N PHE A 126 -15.96 3.83 4.06
CA PHE A 126 -16.47 5.19 4.23
C PHE A 126 -17.98 5.28 4.02
N ALA A 127 -18.51 4.58 3.02
CA ALA A 127 -19.95 4.48 2.78
C ALA A 127 -20.68 3.85 3.98
N MET A 128 -20.12 2.80 4.57
CA MET A 128 -20.72 2.11 5.72
C MET A 128 -20.67 2.96 7.00
N LEU A 129 -19.57 3.67 7.23
CA LEU A 129 -19.39 4.44 8.47
C LEU A 129 -20.07 5.80 8.42
N ASN A 130 -20.14 6.45 7.25
CA ASN A 130 -20.80 7.74 7.09
C ASN A 130 -21.30 7.98 5.66
N SER A 131 -22.40 7.32 5.29
CA SER A 131 -22.98 7.33 3.94
C SER A 131 -23.43 8.71 3.43
N ARG A 132 -23.68 9.68 4.33
CA ARG A 132 -24.26 10.98 3.93
C ARG A 132 -23.26 11.91 3.24
N GLU A 133 -21.97 11.79 3.57
CA GLU A 133 -20.91 12.65 3.06
C GLU A 133 -20.28 12.11 1.76
N LEU A 134 -20.51 10.83 1.45
CA LEU A 134 -19.95 10.17 0.27
C LEU A 134 -20.98 10.10 -0.86
N THR A 135 -21.03 11.15 -1.68
CA THR A 135 -21.77 11.13 -2.95
C THR A 135 -20.93 10.48 -4.05
N PHE A 136 -21.58 10.07 -5.15
CA PHE A 136 -20.90 9.48 -6.30
C PHE A 136 -19.84 10.42 -6.90
N GLU A 137 -20.18 11.70 -7.09
CA GLU A 137 -19.28 12.71 -7.65
C GLU A 137 -18.03 12.87 -6.79
N VAL A 138 -18.22 13.01 -5.48
CA VAL A 138 -17.12 13.14 -4.53
C VAL A 138 -16.26 11.88 -4.49
N GLY A 139 -16.88 10.70 -4.44
CA GLY A 139 -16.17 9.42 -4.46
C GLY A 139 -15.36 9.21 -5.74
N PHE A 140 -15.87 9.67 -6.88
CA PHE A 140 -15.17 9.63 -8.15
C PHE A 140 -13.93 10.52 -8.16
N VAL A 141 -14.05 11.78 -7.72
CA VAL A 141 -12.90 12.70 -7.63
C VAL A 141 -11.86 12.20 -6.63
N TRP A 142 -12.29 11.66 -5.49
CA TRP A 142 -11.41 11.01 -4.53
C TRP A 142 -10.63 9.85 -5.17
N LEU A 143 -11.32 8.99 -5.93
CA LEU A 143 -10.72 7.85 -6.62
C LEU A 143 -9.67 8.29 -7.65
N LEU A 144 -9.93 9.36 -8.41
CA LEU A 144 -8.96 9.89 -9.37
C LEU A 144 -7.67 10.32 -8.69
N GLY A 145 -7.76 11.10 -7.61
CA GLY A 145 -6.59 11.50 -6.84
C GLY A 145 -5.83 10.29 -6.27
N ALA A 146 -6.58 9.31 -5.77
CA ALA A 146 -6.03 8.08 -5.21
C ALA A 146 -5.24 7.27 -6.25
N ILE A 147 -5.77 7.11 -7.47
CA ILE A 147 -5.10 6.42 -8.58
C ILE A 147 -3.81 7.16 -8.97
N VAL A 148 -3.89 8.48 -9.15
CA VAL A 148 -2.74 9.29 -9.57
C VAL A 148 -1.58 9.14 -8.57
N SER A 149 -1.85 9.24 -7.27
CA SER A 149 -0.78 9.15 -6.27
C SER A 149 -0.26 7.72 -6.06
N ALA A 150 -1.14 6.71 -6.04
CA ALA A 150 -0.76 5.33 -5.79
C ALA A 150 0.06 4.71 -6.94
N THR A 151 -0.08 5.21 -8.17
CA THR A 151 0.72 4.74 -9.31
C THR A 151 2.19 5.17 -9.22
N ILE A 152 2.51 6.28 -8.56
CA ILE A 152 3.88 6.78 -8.41
C ILE A 152 4.80 5.71 -7.77
N PRO A 153 4.54 5.20 -6.55
CA PRO A 153 5.39 4.17 -5.96
C PRO A 153 5.44 2.89 -6.81
N LEU A 154 4.33 2.51 -7.46
CA LEU A 154 4.25 1.31 -8.32
C LEU A 154 5.15 1.42 -9.57
N LEU A 155 5.27 2.60 -10.16
CA LEU A 155 6.10 2.85 -11.35
C LEU A 155 7.58 3.03 -11.00
N THR A 156 7.88 3.54 -9.80
CA THR A 156 9.28 3.75 -9.40
C THR A 156 10.04 2.43 -9.27
N GLN A 157 11.10 2.26 -10.07
CA GLN A 157 11.96 1.07 -10.07
C GLN A 157 13.06 1.09 -9.00
N VAL A 158 12.98 1.97 -8.00
CA VAL A 158 14.01 2.08 -6.97
C VAL A 158 14.16 0.75 -6.24
N ARG A 159 15.30 0.10 -6.47
CA ARG A 159 15.69 -1.13 -5.76
C ARG A 159 15.93 -0.75 -4.30
N HIS A 160 15.07 -1.25 -3.43
CA HIS A 160 15.08 -0.94 -2.01
C HIS A 160 15.20 -2.25 -1.22
N ARG A 161 16.09 -2.27 -0.23
CA ARG A 161 16.16 -3.35 0.76
C ARG A 161 15.08 -3.11 1.81
N PRO A 162 14.21 -4.08 2.12
CA PRO A 162 13.12 -3.93 3.08
C PRO A 162 13.62 -3.39 4.43
N LEU A 163 12.94 -2.37 4.98
CA LEU A 163 13.28 -1.80 6.29
C LEU A 163 13.01 -2.79 7.44
N LEU A 164 12.08 -3.72 7.24
CA LEU A 164 11.67 -4.72 8.23
C LEU A 164 11.74 -6.11 7.60
N LYS A 165 12.58 -6.98 8.16
CA LYS A 165 12.59 -8.43 7.89
C LYS A 165 11.48 -9.08 8.74
N ILE A 166 10.23 -8.97 8.30
CA ILE A 166 9.07 -9.69 8.87
C ILE A 166 8.56 -10.70 7.84
#